data_AF-A0A3D3JGC3-F1
#
_entry.id   AF-A0A3D3JGC3-F1
#
_cell.length_a   1.000
_cell.length_b   1.000
_cell.length_c   1.000
_cell.angle_alpha   90.00
_cell.angle_beta   90.00
_cell.angle_gamma   90.00
#
_symmetry.space_group_name_H-M   'P 1'
#
loop_
_entity.id
_entity.type
_entity.pdbx_description
1 polymer ?
#
loop_
_entity_poly.entity_id
_entity_poly.type
_entity_poly.pdbx_seq_one_letter_code
_entity_poly.pdbx_strand_id
1 'polypeptide(L)'
;MPGFAYPTDTVWQKEFEASFQYEDTVDQARATAEVKHDMESPSPMDRLICGDVGFGKTEVAVRAAFKAAQAGRQVAVLVPTTILAQQHFVTFSDRLSRYPVKVDVLSRFKSKAQQ
;
A
#
# COMPACT_ATOMS: atom_id res chain seq x y z
N MET A 1 -11.32 12.46 -16.52
CA MET A 1 -10.04 12.09 -17.17
C MET A 1 -9.92 10.58 -17.12
N PRO A 2 -9.43 9.91 -18.17
CA PRO A 2 -9.10 8.49 -18.08
C PRO A 2 -7.97 8.28 -17.06
N GLY A 3 -8.11 7.27 -16.21
CA GLY A 3 -7.11 6.82 -15.26
C GLY A 3 -6.18 5.78 -15.87
N PHE A 4 -5.36 5.16 -15.02
CA PHE A 4 -4.53 4.01 -15.39
C PHE A 4 -5.13 2.74 -14.76
N ALA A 5 -5.63 1.83 -15.60
CA ALA A 5 -6.07 0.52 -15.18
C ALA A 5 -4.85 -0.36 -14.87
N TYR A 6 -4.68 -0.72 -13.61
CA TYR A 6 -3.65 -1.66 -13.17
C TYR A 6 -3.98 -3.07 -13.69
N PRO A 7 -2.97 -3.92 -13.97
CA PRO A 7 -3.20 -5.29 -14.38
C PRO A 7 -3.76 -6.14 -13.23
N THR A 8 -4.32 -7.30 -13.57
CA THR A 8 -4.76 -8.30 -12.58
C THR A 8 -3.60 -8.81 -11.72
N ASP A 9 -3.94 -9.39 -10.58
CA ASP A 9 -2.96 -9.85 -9.60
C ASP A 9 -2.01 -10.91 -10.16
N THR A 10 -0.72 -10.69 -9.94
CA THR A 10 0.37 -11.62 -10.24
C THR A 10 0.45 -12.73 -9.18
N VAL A 11 1.28 -13.75 -9.44
CA VAL A 11 1.62 -14.77 -8.43
C VAL A 11 2.24 -14.12 -7.19
N TRP A 12 3.16 -13.18 -7.39
CA TRP A 12 3.77 -12.43 -6.28
C TRP A 12 2.75 -11.66 -5.45
N GLN A 13 1.72 -11.07 -6.07
CA GLN A 13 0.68 -10.38 -5.29
C GLN A 13 -0.04 -11.34 -4.34
N LYS A 14 -0.39 -12.54 -4.83
CA LYS A 14 -1.07 -13.58 -4.04
C LYS A 14 -0.16 -14.13 -2.93
N GLU A 15 1.11 -14.40 -3.24
CA GLU A 15 2.09 -14.85 -2.25
C GLU A 15 2.37 -13.78 -1.19
N PHE A 16 2.47 -12.52 -1.60
CA PHE A 16 2.63 -11.38 -0.70
C PHE A 16 1.46 -11.28 0.28
N GLU A 17 0.23 -11.39 -0.20
CA GLU A 17 -0.97 -11.36 0.64
C GLU A 17 -1.06 -12.55 1.57
N ALA A 18 -0.77 -13.76 1.07
CA ALA A 18 -0.72 -14.97 1.88
C ALA A 18 0.39 -14.95 2.94
N SER A 19 1.43 -14.12 2.77
CA SER A 19 2.49 -13.94 3.76
C SER A 19 2.09 -13.04 4.93
N PHE A 20 0.88 -12.48 4.94
CA PHE A 20 0.38 -11.73 6.08
C PHE A 20 0.15 -12.69 7.26
N GLN A 21 0.71 -12.35 8.43
CA GLN A 21 0.72 -13.22 9.59
C GLN A 21 -0.63 -13.30 10.34
N TYR A 22 -1.58 -12.44 9.98
CA TYR A 22 -2.90 -12.38 10.59
C TYR A 22 -3.95 -12.78 9.57
N GLU A 23 -5.02 -13.40 10.05
CA GLU A 23 -6.19 -13.66 9.21
C GLU A 23 -6.96 -12.36 9.00
N ASP A 24 -7.34 -12.09 7.75
CA ASP A 24 -8.14 -10.94 7.42
C ASP A 24 -9.56 -11.07 8.01
N THR A 25 -10.08 -9.99 8.55
CA THR A 25 -11.52 -9.91 8.82
C THR A 25 -12.30 -9.84 7.51
N VAL A 26 -13.60 -10.16 7.55
CA VAL A 26 -14.49 -10.05 6.38
C VAL A 26 -14.45 -8.64 5.78
N ASP A 27 -14.43 -7.60 6.62
CA ASP A 27 -14.37 -6.21 6.17
C ASP A 27 -13.01 -5.86 5.53
N GLN A 28 -11.90 -6.40 6.04
CA GLN A 28 -10.57 -6.20 5.44
C GLN A 28 -10.43 -6.90 4.08
N ALA A 29 -10.93 -8.14 3.98
CA ALA A 29 -10.95 -8.89 2.73
C ALA A 29 -11.79 -8.17 1.67
N ARG A 30 -12.99 -7.69 2.07
CA ARG A 30 -13.86 -6.89 1.20
C ARG A 30 -13.18 -5.59 0.77
N ALA A 31 -12.62 -4.83 1.71
CA ALA A 31 -11.93 -3.57 1.40
C ALA A 31 -10.74 -3.79 0.45
N THR A 32 -9.98 -4.87 0.63
CA THR A 32 -8.87 -5.23 -0.26
C THR A 32 -9.37 -5.53 -1.67
N ALA A 33 -10.42 -6.35 -1.80
CA ALA A 33 -11.00 -6.69 -3.09
C ALA A 33 -11.56 -5.46 -3.83
N GLU A 34 -12.27 -4.59 -3.11
CA GLU A 34 -12.83 -3.35 -3.65
C GLU A 34 -11.75 -2.37 -4.11
N VAL A 35 -10.69 -2.19 -3.33
CA VAL A 35 -9.53 -1.35 -3.73
C VAL A 35 -8.89 -1.88 -5.00
N LYS A 36 -8.66 -3.19 -5.10
CA LYS A 36 -8.06 -3.78 -6.31
C LYS A 36 -8.96 -3.65 -7.53
N HIS A 37 -10.27 -3.83 -7.35
CA HIS A 37 -11.25 -3.65 -8.41
C HIS A 37 -11.21 -2.22 -8.96
N ASP A 38 -11.19 -1.23 -8.07
CA ASP A 38 -11.08 0.18 -8.48
C ASP A 38 -9.74 0.49 -9.15
N MET A 39 -8.63 -0.12 -8.68
CA MET A 39 -7.33 0.02 -9.33
C MET A 39 -7.31 -0.60 -10.74
N GLU A 40 -8.05 -1.67 -11.00
CA GLU A 40 -8.15 -2.30 -12.32
C GLU A 40 -9.10 -1.55 -13.27
N SER A 41 -9.82 -0.54 -12.77
CA SER A 41 -10.72 0.29 -13.56
C SER A 41 -9.98 1.29 -14.45
N PRO A 42 -10.49 1.59 -15.66
CA PRO A 42 -9.99 2.70 -16.47
C PRO A 42 -10.30 4.08 -15.87
N SER A 43 -11.15 4.16 -14.83
CA SER A 43 -11.43 5.40 -14.11
C SER A 43 -10.46 5.59 -12.94
N PRO A 44 -9.99 6.81 -12.65
CA PRO A 44 -9.17 7.06 -11.46
C PRO A 44 -9.90 6.62 -10.18
N MET A 45 -9.24 5.81 -9.36
CA MET A 45 -9.76 5.43 -8.04
C MET A 45 -9.75 6.64 -7.10
N ASP A 46 -10.88 6.88 -6.45
CA ASP A 46 -11.03 7.83 -5.34
C ASP A 46 -11.85 7.16 -4.22
N ARG A 47 -11.15 6.45 -3.33
CA ARG A 47 -11.76 5.59 -2.30
C ARG A 47 -11.32 6.00 -0.91
N LEU A 48 -12.30 6.13 -0.02
CA LEU A 48 -12.10 6.31 1.41
C LEU A 48 -12.28 4.96 2.15
N ILE A 49 -11.25 4.55 2.89
CA ILE A 49 -11.32 3.41 3.81
C ILE A 49 -11.45 3.93 5.25
N CYS A 50 -12.62 3.69 5.85
CA CYS A 50 -12.89 4.04 7.25
C CYS A 50 -12.79 2.80 8.14
N GLY A 51 -12.27 2.98 9.36
CA GLY A 51 -12.21 1.94 10.38
C GLY A 51 -11.39 2.41 11.58
N ASP A 52 -11.56 1.78 12.73
CA ASP A 52 -10.87 2.18 13.96
C ASP A 52 -9.37 1.86 13.94
N VAL A 53 -8.64 2.38 14.93
CA VAL A 53 -7.22 2.05 15.11
C VAL A 53 -7.08 0.54 15.30
N GLY A 54 -6.12 -0.08 14.61
CA GLY A 54 -5.88 -1.52 14.66
C GLY A 54 -6.65 -2.36 13.63
N PHE A 55 -7.61 -1.79 12.88
CA PHE A 55 -8.39 -2.52 11.86
C PHE A 55 -7.64 -2.81 10.56
N GLY A 56 -6.29 -2.81 10.56
CA GLY A 56 -5.48 -3.23 9.40
C GLY A 56 -5.58 -2.35 8.15
N LYS A 57 -6.04 -1.09 8.26
CA LYS A 57 -6.04 -0.13 7.14
C LYS A 57 -4.69 -0.01 6.45
N THR A 58 -3.61 -0.06 7.25
CA THR A 58 -2.24 -0.04 6.73
C THR A 58 -1.96 -1.22 5.81
N GLU A 59 -2.44 -2.43 6.13
CA GLU A 59 -2.21 -3.60 5.27
C GLU A 59 -2.95 -3.47 3.94
N VAL A 60 -4.18 -2.94 3.93
CA VAL A 60 -4.90 -2.62 2.68
C VAL A 60 -4.07 -1.66 1.81
N ALA A 61 -3.48 -0.63 2.41
CA ALA A 61 -2.63 0.31 1.70
C ALA A 61 -1.32 -0.32 1.18
N VAL A 62 -0.68 -1.22 1.96
CA VAL A 62 0.53 -1.93 1.52
C VAL A 62 0.23 -2.83 0.33
N ARG A 63 -0.89 -3.57 0.34
CA ARG A 63 -1.31 -4.43 -0.78
C ARG A 63 -1.56 -3.65 -2.05
N ALA A 64 -2.25 -2.51 -1.96
CA ALA A 64 -2.45 -1.60 -3.08
C ALA A 64 -1.11 -1.05 -3.61
N ALA A 65 -0.22 -0.63 -2.70
CA ALA A 65 1.09 -0.12 -3.08
C ALA A 65 1.94 -1.18 -3.80
N PHE A 66 1.91 -2.42 -3.33
CA PHE A 66 2.64 -3.52 -3.95
C PHE A 66 2.11 -3.82 -5.35
N LYS A 67 0.77 -3.86 -5.55
CA LYS A 67 0.15 -4.01 -6.87
C LYS A 67 0.60 -2.91 -7.83
N ALA A 68 0.65 -1.67 -7.36
CA ALA A 68 1.11 -0.55 -8.16
C ALA A 68 2.60 -0.64 -8.52
N ALA A 69 3.45 -1.00 -7.55
CA ALA A 69 4.88 -1.19 -7.77
C ALA A 69 5.19 -2.30 -8.78
N GLN A 70 4.46 -3.42 -8.72
CA GLN A 70 4.59 -4.51 -9.69
C GLN A 70 4.20 -4.11 -11.12
N ALA A 71 3.32 -3.13 -11.28
CA ALA A 71 2.98 -2.54 -12.57
C ALA A 71 3.99 -1.47 -13.04
N GLY A 72 5.13 -1.33 -12.36
CA GLY A 72 6.16 -0.34 -12.68
C GLY A 72 5.76 1.10 -12.35
N ARG A 73 4.79 1.30 -11.45
CA ARG A 73 4.36 2.63 -10.99
C ARG A 73 4.95 2.96 -9.62
N GLN A 74 5.19 4.24 -9.38
CA GLN A 74 5.62 4.74 -8.07
C GLN A 74 4.41 4.99 -7.17
N VAL A 75 4.61 4.84 -5.87
CA VAL A 75 3.56 5.04 -4.84
C VAL A 75 4.04 6.11 -3.86
N ALA A 76 3.14 7.03 -3.51
CA ALA A 76 3.36 8.02 -2.47
C ALA A 76 2.36 7.79 -1.33
N VAL A 77 2.87 7.78 -0.08
CA VAL A 77 2.06 7.70 1.14
C VAL A 77 2.24 9.02 1.90
N LEU A 78 1.18 9.83 1.93
CA LEU A 78 1.18 11.12 2.63
C LEU A 78 0.57 10.95 4.01
N VAL A 79 1.24 11.52 5.01
CA VAL A 79 0.87 11.39 6.44
C VAL A 79 1.04 12.73 7.17
N PRO A 80 0.28 12.98 8.25
CA PRO A 80 0.25 14.31 8.87
C PRO A 80 1.43 14.59 9.81
N THR A 81 2.17 13.57 10.25
CA THR A 81 3.28 13.74 11.22
C THR A 81 4.50 12.92 10.85
N THR A 82 5.68 13.36 11.30
CA THR A 82 6.94 12.63 11.07
C THR A 82 6.99 11.30 11.81
N ILE A 83 6.32 11.17 12.95
CA ILE A 83 6.20 9.91 13.68
C ILE A 83 5.42 8.89 12.84
N LEU A 84 4.28 9.29 12.25
CA LEU A 84 3.54 8.41 11.35
C LEU A 84 4.35 8.07 10.10
N ALA A 85 5.11 9.02 9.54
CA ALA A 85 5.99 8.75 8.40
C ALA A 85 7.00 7.65 8.73
N GLN A 86 7.61 7.70 9.91
CA GLN A 86 8.54 6.67 10.37
C GLN A 86 7.85 5.32 10.61
N GLN A 87 6.66 5.32 11.23
CA GLN A 87 5.90 4.09 11.49
C GLN A 87 5.50 3.37 10.19
N HIS A 88 5.00 4.14 9.20
CA HIS A 88 4.68 3.60 7.89
C HIS A 88 5.94 3.15 7.15
N PHE A 89 7.03 3.91 7.20
CA PHE A 89 8.29 3.51 6.59
C PHE A 89 8.78 2.15 7.10
N VAL A 90 8.78 1.92 8.42
CA VAL A 90 9.16 0.63 9.02
C VAL A 90 8.22 -0.47 8.53
N THR A 91 6.91 -0.27 8.65
CA THR A 91 5.91 -1.28 8.23
C THR A 91 6.04 -1.66 6.76
N PHE A 92 6.17 -0.68 5.87
CA PHE A 92 6.33 -0.91 4.43
C PHE A 92 7.66 -1.60 4.12
N SER A 93 8.75 -1.18 4.75
CA SER A 93 10.08 -1.78 4.54
C SER A 93 10.10 -3.24 4.98
N ASP A 94 9.50 -3.55 6.15
CA ASP A 94 9.44 -4.91 6.68
C ASP A 94 8.56 -5.81 5.80
N ARG A 95 7.35 -5.36 5.45
CA ARG A 95 6.41 -6.13 4.61
C ARG A 95 6.97 -6.39 3.21
N LEU A 96 7.68 -5.41 2.63
CA LEU A 96 8.19 -5.49 1.26
C LEU A 96 9.64 -5.97 1.16
N SER A 97 10.29 -6.31 2.29
CA SER A 97 11.71 -6.68 2.39
C SER A 97 12.15 -7.84 1.49
N ARG A 98 11.23 -8.76 1.15
CA ARG A 98 11.49 -9.92 0.28
C ARG A 98 11.36 -9.63 -1.21
N TYR A 99 10.95 -8.42 -1.57
CA TYR A 99 10.64 -8.04 -2.94
C TYR A 99 11.59 -6.94 -3.42
N PRO A 100 11.83 -6.84 -4.74
CA PRO A 100 12.69 -5.82 -5.32
C PRO A 100 11.99 -4.44 -5.37
N VAL A 101 11.42 -3.99 -4.25
CA VAL A 101 10.74 -2.70 -4.10
C VAL A 101 11.54 -1.82 -3.15
N LYS A 102 12.02 -0.68 -3.64
CA LYS A 102 12.71 0.30 -2.82
C LYS A 102 11.69 1.15 -2.06
N VAL A 103 11.74 1.09 -0.73
CA VAL A 103 10.97 1.97 0.17
C VAL A 103 11.92 3.02 0.73
N ASP A 104 11.49 4.29 0.73
CA ASP A 104 12.22 5.38 1.39
C ASP A 104 11.23 6.33 2.05
N VAL A 105 11.73 7.21 2.93
CA VAL A 105 10.93 8.15 3.70
C VAL A 105 11.49 9.56 3.58
N LEU A 106 10.61 10.49 3.25
CA LEU A 106 10.86 11.92 3.27
C LEU A 106 10.21 12.53 4.53
N SER A 107 11.01 12.93 5.50
CA SER A 107 10.51 13.53 6.74
C SER A 107 11.51 14.48 7.38
N ARG A 108 11.09 15.24 8.41
CA ARG A 108 11.98 16.15 9.16
C ARG A 108 13.14 15.44 9.88
N PHE A 109 13.13 14.11 9.99
CA PHE A 109 14.24 13.35 10.59
C PHE A 109 15.39 13.08 9.61
N LYS A 110 15.18 13.28 8.29
CA LYS A 110 16.26 13.24 7.29
C LYS A 110 16.90 14.62 7.18
N SER A 111 18.22 14.65 6.98
CA SER A 111 18.92 15.91 6.68
C SER A 111 18.47 16.49 5.33
N LYS A 112 18.67 17.79 5.09
CA LYS A 112 18.30 18.43 3.80
C LYS A 112 18.96 17.78 2.58
N ALA A 113 20.14 17.18 2.73
CA ALA A 113 20.82 16.48 1.63
C ALA A 113 20.25 15.07 1.36
N GLN A 114 19.45 14.55 2.29
CA GLN A 114 18.82 13.22 2.24
C GLN A 114 17.29 13.31 2.10
N GLN A 115 16.76 14.53 1.99
CA GLN A 115 15.38 14.86 1.63
C GLN A 115 15.32 15.11 0.12
#